data_AF-A0A956ETY7-F1
#
_entry.id   AF-A0A956ETY7-F1
#
_cell.length_a   1.000
_cell.length_b   1.000
_cell.length_c   1.000
_cell.angle_alpha   90.00
_cell.angle_beta   90.00
_cell.angle_gamma   90.00
#
_symmetry.space_group_name_H-M   'P 1'
#
loop_
_entity.id
_entity.type
_entity.pdbx_description
1 polymer ?
#
loop_
_entity_poly.entity_id
_entity_poly.type
_entity_poly.pdbx_seq_one_letter_code
_entity_poly.pdbx_strand_id
1 'polypeptide(L)'
;MPTEDQELHTIVAEERDCLERVVDHLRQKTQAKPVAQEIDYDSQLISLRDQIANARLEDVPPLVEQMERIATLASRHRVSTEGWVDPTSPYFGRMVLNEGERTREVLIGRSTYLDTKSGVRIVDWRDAPVSRLFYRYEEGEDYVEVFGDREVEGDVLTRRSLAISEGVLRRIVSPQGTFVRAREDEWQRAGSSTRLHGGQGSALRAEDHHRPGKLGVQGADGREDKHLKEITALIDPRQFDLITRPDSGLVVIQGGAGSGKTTIGLHRLAYLSFQDNRRFRPDKMLIVVFNDALARYVARVLPALGVSGVAVRTYEEWASKLRLSHVHGMPRAYTDDTPANVTRLKKHPCMLDAIDDYVNRVEQRIHEQLEAALDGAQDSG
;
A
#
# COMPACT_ATOMS: atom_id res chain seq x y z
N MET A 1 38.24 0.62 18.89
CA MET A 1 37.35 1.22 17.88
C MET A 1 37.71 0.60 16.55
N PRO A 2 36.84 -0.22 15.93
CA PRO A 2 37.06 -0.65 14.56
C PRO A 2 37.16 0.60 13.65
N THR A 3 37.99 0.53 12.62
CA THR A 3 38.06 1.60 11.61
C THR A 3 36.75 1.65 10.83
N GLU A 4 36.34 2.83 10.35
CA GLU A 4 35.06 2.99 9.61
C GLU A 4 34.94 2.03 8.42
N ASP A 5 36.06 1.67 7.78
CA ASP A 5 36.13 0.68 6.71
C ASP A 5 35.88 -0.76 7.20
N GLN A 6 36.31 -1.09 8.42
CA GLN A 6 36.10 -2.42 9.02
C GLN A 6 34.63 -2.64 9.39
N GLU A 7 33.94 -1.58 9.84
CA GLU A 7 32.49 -1.61 10.08
C GLU A 7 31.70 -1.79 8.79
N LEU A 8 32.04 -1.05 7.73
CA LEU A 8 31.46 -1.22 6.39
C LEU A 8 31.53 -2.69 5.94
N HIS A 9 32.74 -3.27 5.96
CA HIS A 9 32.95 -4.64 5.50
C HIS A 9 32.16 -5.66 6.32
N THR A 10 32.07 -5.46 7.64
CA THR A 10 31.33 -6.36 8.54
C THR A 10 29.82 -6.32 8.23
N ILE A 11 29.23 -5.12 8.13
CA ILE A 11 27.79 -4.96 7.85
C ILE A 11 27.45 -5.53 6.47
N VAL A 12 28.25 -5.23 5.45
CA VAL A 12 28.02 -5.72 4.09
C VAL A 12 28.12 -7.25 4.04
N ALA A 13 29.09 -7.85 4.72
CA ALA A 13 29.26 -9.30 4.77
C ALA A 13 28.06 -9.98 5.46
N GLU A 14 27.65 -9.48 6.63
CA GLU A 14 26.50 -10.02 7.36
C GLU A 14 25.20 -10.00 6.52
N GLU A 15 24.93 -8.88 5.83
CA GLU A 15 23.73 -8.78 4.99
C GLU A 15 23.82 -9.67 3.75
N ARG A 16 25.01 -9.80 3.16
CA ARG A 16 25.24 -10.68 2.01
C ARG A 16 25.01 -12.14 2.38
N ASP A 17 25.60 -12.59 3.48
CA ASP A 17 25.45 -13.96 3.98
C ASP A 17 23.99 -14.27 4.34
N CYS A 18 23.29 -13.29 4.94
CA CYS A 18 21.86 -13.41 5.21
C CYS A 18 21.05 -13.54 3.92
N LEU A 19 21.30 -12.69 2.92
CA LEU A 19 20.56 -12.73 1.66
C LEU A 19 20.82 -14.04 0.91
N GLU A 20 22.06 -14.50 0.84
CA GLU A 20 22.45 -15.75 0.17
C GLU A 20 21.71 -16.94 0.79
N ARG A 21 21.75 -17.06 2.13
CA ARG A 21 21.00 -18.08 2.88
C ARG A 21 19.50 -18.07 2.56
N VAL A 22 18.88 -16.89 2.53
CA VAL A 22 17.44 -16.74 2.27
C VAL A 22 17.10 -17.08 0.82
N VAL A 23 17.85 -16.56 -0.15
CA VAL A 23 17.62 -16.79 -1.58
C VAL A 23 17.81 -18.25 -1.95
N ASP A 24 18.86 -18.89 -1.43
CA ASP A 24 19.13 -20.31 -1.66
C ASP A 24 18.01 -21.18 -1.09
N HIS A 25 17.56 -20.89 0.13
CA HIS A 25 16.44 -21.58 0.75
C HIS A 25 15.15 -21.43 -0.08
N LEU A 26 14.81 -20.20 -0.51
CA LEU A 26 13.63 -19.93 -1.33
C LEU A 26 13.71 -20.62 -2.70
N ARG A 27 14.89 -20.64 -3.34
CA ARG A 27 15.10 -21.33 -4.63
C ARG A 27 14.94 -22.83 -4.51
N GLN A 28 15.49 -23.45 -3.45
CA GLN A 28 15.35 -24.89 -3.18
C GLN A 28 13.88 -25.28 -2.96
N LYS A 29 13.12 -24.48 -2.20
CA LYS A 29 11.68 -24.73 -1.97
C LYS A 29 10.82 -24.42 -3.21
N THR A 30 11.14 -23.40 -4.00
CA THR A 30 10.36 -23.06 -5.22
C THR A 30 10.40 -24.19 -6.26
N GLN A 31 11.47 -24.99 -6.29
CA GLN A 31 11.56 -26.20 -7.11
C GLN A 31 10.69 -27.36 -6.58
N ALA A 32 10.40 -27.37 -5.27
CA ALA A 32 9.46 -28.29 -4.63
C ALA A 32 8.05 -27.70 -4.69
N LYS A 33 7.35 -27.92 -5.81
CA LYS A 33 5.99 -27.46 -6.08
C LYS A 33 5.06 -27.55 -4.84
N PRO A 34 4.55 -26.43 -4.29
CA PRO A 34 3.49 -26.50 -3.29
C PRO A 34 2.18 -26.82 -4.01
N VAL A 35 1.57 -27.96 -3.68
CA VAL A 35 0.15 -28.19 -3.97
C VAL A 35 -0.62 -27.46 -2.87
N ALA A 36 -0.92 -26.18 -3.08
CA ALA A 36 -1.85 -25.46 -2.21
C ALA A 36 -3.28 -25.82 -2.64
N GLN A 37 -3.99 -26.59 -1.82
CA GLN A 37 -5.45 -26.53 -1.81
C GLN A 37 -5.81 -25.19 -1.15
N GLU A 38 -5.99 -24.14 -1.96
CA GLU A 38 -6.62 -22.90 -1.49
C GLU A 38 -8.07 -23.22 -1.10
N ILE A 39 -8.31 -23.36 0.20
CA ILE A 39 -9.66 -23.24 0.72
C ILE A 39 -9.95 -21.74 0.78
N ASP A 40 -10.71 -21.25 -0.20
CA ASP A 40 -11.15 -19.85 -0.28
C ASP A 40 -12.19 -19.55 0.82
N TYR A 41 -11.72 -19.28 2.04
CA TYR A 41 -12.55 -18.92 3.17
C TYR A 41 -13.36 -17.63 2.93
N ASP A 42 -12.85 -16.72 2.08
CA ASP A 42 -13.55 -15.48 1.72
C ASP A 42 -14.82 -15.81 0.91
N SER A 43 -14.73 -16.74 -0.04
CA SER A 43 -15.92 -17.23 -0.76
C SER A 43 -16.94 -17.91 0.16
N GLN A 44 -16.48 -18.68 1.15
CA GLN A 44 -17.36 -19.35 2.11
C GLN A 44 -18.06 -18.36 3.05
N LEU A 45 -17.35 -17.33 3.52
CA LEU A 45 -17.93 -16.24 4.32
C LEU A 45 -18.93 -15.40 3.53
N ILE A 46 -18.65 -15.14 2.23
CA ILE A 46 -19.59 -14.46 1.33
C ILE A 46 -20.85 -15.31 1.14
N SER A 47 -20.70 -16.62 0.89
CA SER A 47 -21.83 -17.54 0.75
C SER A 47 -22.69 -17.62 2.01
N LEU A 48 -22.07 -17.71 3.20
CA LEU A 48 -22.77 -17.72 4.48
C LEU A 48 -23.51 -16.41 4.76
N ARG A 49 -22.90 -15.27 4.46
CA ARG A 49 -23.56 -13.97 4.59
C ARG A 49 -24.78 -13.87 3.67
N ASP A 50 -24.65 -14.33 2.43
CA ASP A 50 -25.73 -14.31 1.47
C ASP A 50 -26.84 -15.32 1.83
N GLN A 51 -26.51 -16.43 2.51
CA GLN A 51 -27.48 -17.35 3.12
C GLN A 51 -28.20 -16.71 4.32
N ILE A 52 -27.50 -16.03 5.22
CA ILE A 52 -28.09 -15.31 6.36
C ILE A 52 -29.08 -14.25 5.86
N ALA A 53 -28.73 -13.52 4.80
CA ALA A 53 -29.59 -12.50 4.21
C ALA A 53 -30.91 -13.05 3.64
N ASN A 54 -30.95 -14.34 3.27
CA ASN A 54 -32.11 -15.01 2.68
C ASN A 54 -32.74 -16.08 3.61
N ALA A 55 -32.23 -16.24 4.83
CA ALA A 55 -32.65 -17.27 5.78
C ALA A 55 -33.90 -16.86 6.55
N ARG A 56 -34.67 -17.85 7.02
CA ARG A 56 -35.76 -17.62 7.97
C ARG A 56 -35.17 -17.29 9.34
N LEU A 57 -35.89 -16.52 10.16
CA LEU A 57 -35.45 -16.09 11.50
C LEU A 57 -34.99 -17.23 12.42
N GLU A 58 -35.52 -18.45 12.22
CA GLU A 58 -35.16 -19.67 12.95
C GLU A 58 -33.80 -20.27 12.54
N ASP A 59 -33.33 -20.01 11.31
CA ASP A 59 -32.09 -20.55 10.74
C ASP A 59 -30.89 -19.59 10.87
N VAL A 60 -31.14 -18.33 11.27
CA VAL A 60 -30.08 -17.31 11.44
C VAL A 60 -29.08 -17.68 12.54
N PRO A 61 -29.49 -18.16 13.74
CA PRO A 61 -28.53 -18.47 14.82
C PRO A 61 -27.45 -19.51 14.44
N PRO A 62 -27.76 -20.68 13.85
CA PRO A 62 -26.73 -21.65 13.48
C PRO A 62 -25.83 -21.15 12.33
N LEU A 63 -26.34 -20.33 11.40
CA LEU A 63 -25.54 -19.74 10.32
C LEU A 63 -24.56 -18.69 10.82
N VAL A 64 -24.94 -17.89 11.82
CA VAL A 64 -24.05 -16.92 12.48
C VAL A 64 -22.94 -17.65 13.24
N GLU A 65 -23.27 -18.72 13.97
CA GLU A 65 -22.26 -19.54 14.67
C GLU A 65 -21.27 -20.17 13.70
N GLN A 66 -21.75 -20.69 12.56
CA GLN A 66 -20.89 -21.22 11.50
C GLN A 66 -20.00 -20.13 10.89
N MET A 67 -20.53 -18.92 10.68
CA MET A 67 -19.76 -17.77 10.19
C MET A 67 -18.67 -17.34 11.18
N GLU A 68 -18.95 -17.33 12.48
CA GLU A 68 -17.95 -17.02 13.52
C GLU A 68 -16.84 -18.07 13.58
N ARG A 69 -17.18 -19.36 13.44
CA ARG A 69 -16.20 -20.45 13.34
C ARG A 69 -15.32 -20.29 12.10
N ILE A 70 -15.90 -19.99 10.94
CA ILE A 70 -15.10 -19.78 9.72
C ILE A 70 -14.27 -18.50 9.81
N ALA A 71 -14.79 -17.42 10.41
CA ALA A 71 -14.05 -16.18 10.60
C ALA A 71 -12.85 -16.34 11.56
N THR A 72 -13.00 -17.13 12.63
CA THR A 72 -11.91 -17.47 13.54
C THR A 72 -10.89 -18.42 12.93
N LEU A 73 -11.32 -19.33 12.04
CA LEU A 73 -10.41 -20.16 11.25
C LEU A 73 -9.66 -19.33 10.20
N ALA A 74 -10.34 -18.41 9.50
CA ALA A 74 -9.76 -17.50 8.52
C ALA A 74 -8.75 -16.53 9.16
N SER A 75 -9.01 -16.01 10.37
CA SER A 75 -8.06 -15.16 11.09
C SER A 75 -6.81 -15.92 11.54
N ARG A 76 -6.96 -17.17 11.99
CA ARG A 76 -5.81 -18.06 12.31
C ARG A 76 -5.03 -18.49 11.06
N HIS A 77 -5.71 -18.70 9.93
CA HIS A 77 -5.07 -19.07 8.67
C HIS A 77 -4.41 -17.89 7.95
N ARG A 78 -4.92 -16.65 8.07
CA ARG A 78 -4.23 -15.46 7.53
C ARG A 78 -2.80 -15.32 8.05
N VAL A 79 -2.56 -15.66 9.32
CA VAL A 79 -1.22 -15.72 9.94
C VAL A 79 -0.35 -16.85 9.37
N SER A 80 -0.95 -17.88 8.77
CA SER A 80 -0.30 -19.13 8.34
C SER A 80 -0.25 -19.32 6.82
N THR A 81 -0.73 -18.36 6.02
CA THR A 81 -0.57 -18.44 4.57
C THR A 81 0.90 -18.19 4.24
N GLU A 82 1.69 -19.26 4.12
CA GLU A 82 3.01 -19.22 3.47
C GLU A 82 2.82 -18.61 2.08
N GLY A 83 3.00 -17.30 1.99
CA GLY A 83 2.89 -16.56 0.74
C GLY A 83 4.08 -16.89 -0.15
N TRP A 84 3.85 -16.90 -1.46
CA TRP A 84 4.96 -16.93 -2.40
C TRP A 84 5.81 -15.67 -2.23
N VAL A 85 7.10 -15.86 -1.93
CA VAL A 85 8.08 -14.79 -1.83
C VAL A 85 8.92 -14.80 -3.10
N ASP A 86 8.98 -13.65 -3.77
CA ASP A 86 9.83 -13.46 -4.94
C ASP A 86 11.31 -13.55 -4.53
N PRO A 87 12.08 -14.56 -5.01
CA PRO A 87 13.49 -14.70 -4.67
C PRO A 87 14.36 -13.54 -5.17
N THR A 88 13.88 -12.73 -6.12
CA THR A 88 14.63 -11.57 -6.64
C THR A 88 14.63 -10.37 -5.69
N SER A 89 13.67 -10.31 -4.76
CA SER A 89 13.54 -9.24 -3.76
C SER A 89 12.71 -9.76 -2.57
N PRO A 90 13.28 -10.67 -1.76
CA PRO A 90 12.51 -11.42 -0.78
C PRO A 90 12.08 -10.58 0.43
N TYR A 91 12.93 -9.65 0.86
CA TYR A 91 12.68 -8.74 1.98
C TYR A 91 13.38 -7.40 1.72
N PHE A 92 13.04 -6.38 2.50
CA PHE A 92 13.63 -5.04 2.43
C PHE A 92 14.00 -4.48 3.80
N GLY A 93 13.65 -5.16 4.89
CA GLY A 93 14.07 -4.82 6.24
C GLY A 93 14.60 -6.04 6.96
N ARG A 94 15.64 -5.87 7.78
CA ARG A 94 16.14 -6.87 8.72
C ARG A 94 16.14 -6.26 10.11
N MET A 95 15.61 -7.03 11.05
CA MET A 95 15.55 -6.63 12.45
C MET A 95 15.95 -7.81 13.33
N VAL A 96 16.80 -7.55 14.31
CA VAL A 96 17.18 -8.51 15.35
C VAL A 96 16.64 -7.99 16.67
N LEU A 97 15.76 -8.78 17.28
CA LEU A 97 15.12 -8.46 18.54
C LEU A 97 15.71 -9.32 19.66
N ASN A 98 15.90 -8.72 20.82
CA ASN A 98 16.22 -9.41 22.05
C ASN A 98 14.98 -9.43 22.95
N GLU A 99 14.44 -10.62 23.26
CA GLU A 99 13.31 -10.79 24.18
C GLU A 99 13.79 -11.55 25.43
N GLY A 100 14.71 -10.95 26.18
CA GLY A 100 15.31 -11.54 27.38
C GLY A 100 16.23 -12.73 27.10
N GLU A 101 15.70 -13.96 27.16
CA GLU A 101 16.49 -15.19 26.96
C GLU A 101 16.61 -15.63 25.48
N ARG A 102 15.91 -14.95 24.56
CA ARG A 102 15.85 -15.36 23.16
C ARG A 102 16.12 -14.20 22.22
N THR A 103 17.11 -14.37 21.37
CA THR A 103 17.33 -13.51 20.19
C THR A 103 16.48 -14.02 19.03
N ARG A 104 15.77 -13.11 18.37
CA ARG A 104 14.91 -13.42 17.21
C ARG A 104 15.30 -12.54 16.04
N GLU A 105 15.68 -13.18 14.94
CA GLU A 105 15.82 -12.51 13.64
C GLU A 105 14.48 -12.49 12.91
N VAL A 106 14.08 -11.31 12.45
CA VAL A 106 12.84 -11.10 11.67
C VAL A 106 13.20 -10.29 10.42
N LEU A 107 12.78 -10.80 9.27
CA LEU A 107 12.91 -10.13 7.98
C LEU A 107 11.55 -9.51 7.62
N ILE A 108 11.55 -8.25 7.17
CA ILE A 108 10.34 -7.54 6.76
C ILE A 108 10.28 -7.48 5.24
N GLY A 109 9.22 -8.00 4.67
CA GLY A 109 8.99 -8.12 3.23
C GLY A 109 7.55 -7.77 2.84
N ARG A 110 7.16 -8.20 1.63
CA ARG A 110 5.82 -7.94 1.05
C ARG A 110 4.86 -9.12 1.17
N SER A 111 5.36 -10.25 1.63
CA SER A 111 4.64 -11.49 1.80
C SER A 111 5.16 -12.15 3.07
N THR A 112 4.28 -12.84 3.79
CA THR A 112 4.66 -13.63 4.97
C THR A 112 5.19 -14.99 4.53
N TYR A 113 6.36 -15.38 5.01
CA TYR A 113 6.98 -16.69 4.82
C TYR A 113 7.68 -17.11 6.11
N LEU A 114 7.23 -18.21 6.70
CA LEU A 114 7.71 -18.69 7.98
C LEU A 114 8.17 -20.14 7.84
N ASP A 115 9.47 -20.38 7.90
CA ASP A 115 10.00 -21.74 8.01
C ASP A 115 10.79 -21.90 9.31
N THR A 116 10.20 -22.65 10.24
CA THR A 116 10.82 -22.99 11.53
C THR A 116 12.03 -23.90 11.40
N LYS A 117 12.20 -24.65 10.31
CA LYS A 117 13.33 -25.59 10.13
C LYS A 117 14.58 -24.88 9.62
N SER A 118 14.44 -23.98 8.65
CA SER A 118 15.56 -23.17 8.16
C SER A 118 15.84 -21.92 9.00
N GLY A 119 14.91 -21.56 9.90
CA GLY A 119 15.00 -20.33 10.68
C GLY A 119 14.71 -19.06 9.88
N VAL A 120 14.31 -19.18 8.61
CA VAL A 120 13.96 -18.03 7.77
C VAL A 120 12.54 -17.56 8.10
N ARG A 121 12.42 -16.32 8.54
CA ARG A 121 11.15 -15.69 8.90
C ARG A 121 11.03 -14.33 8.21
N ILE A 122 10.27 -14.31 7.12
CA ILE A 122 9.89 -13.11 6.39
C ILE A 122 8.45 -12.77 6.77
N VAL A 123 8.19 -11.52 7.06
CA VAL A 123 6.90 -11.05 7.55
C VAL A 123 6.43 -9.89 6.68
N ASP A 124 5.17 -9.92 6.24
CA ASP A 124 4.59 -8.82 5.49
C ASP A 124 4.46 -7.55 6.35
N TRP A 125 4.98 -6.43 5.84
CA TRP A 125 4.91 -5.12 6.48
C TRP A 125 3.48 -4.64 6.77
N ARG A 126 2.47 -5.17 6.07
CA ARG A 126 1.05 -4.82 6.21
C ARG A 126 0.34 -5.60 7.31
N ASP A 127 0.82 -6.80 7.62
CA ASP A 127 0.07 -7.79 8.39
C ASP A 127 0.48 -7.85 9.86
N ALA A 128 1.73 -7.50 10.16
CA ALA A 128 2.30 -7.91 11.42
C ALA A 128 2.51 -6.76 12.42
N PRO A 129 2.11 -6.94 13.68
CA PRO A 129 2.46 -5.98 14.73
C PRO A 129 3.98 -5.82 14.89
N VAL A 130 4.79 -6.82 14.50
CA VAL A 130 6.26 -6.74 14.51
C VAL A 130 6.80 -5.73 13.50
N SER A 131 6.04 -5.43 12.44
CA SER A 131 6.40 -4.37 11.49
C SER A 131 6.29 -2.98 12.14
N ARG A 132 5.44 -2.81 13.16
CA ARG A 132 5.40 -1.56 13.95
C ARG A 132 6.71 -1.31 14.66
N LEU A 133 7.34 -2.36 15.20
CA LEU A 133 8.65 -2.26 15.84
C LEU A 133 9.70 -1.70 14.89
N PHE A 134 9.72 -2.20 13.64
CA PHE A 134 10.65 -1.75 12.62
C PHE A 134 10.51 -0.26 12.26
N TYR A 135 9.29 0.28 12.26
CA TYR A 135 9.04 1.68 11.88
C TYR A 135 9.03 2.65 13.08
N ARG A 136 8.75 2.18 14.30
CA ARG A 136 8.59 3.04 15.49
C ARG A 136 9.85 3.15 16.33
N TYR A 137 10.65 2.09 16.41
CA TYR A 137 11.80 2.01 17.31
C TYR A 137 13.12 2.08 16.54
N GLU A 138 14.12 2.70 17.15
CA GLU A 138 15.49 2.76 16.65
C GLU A 138 16.35 1.60 17.18
N GLU A 139 17.53 1.41 16.58
CA GLU A 139 18.50 0.43 17.04
C GLU A 139 19.05 0.84 18.41
N GLY A 140 19.01 -0.07 19.37
CA GLY A 140 19.39 0.15 20.75
C GLY A 140 18.26 0.67 21.65
N GLU A 141 17.04 0.82 21.14
CA GLU A 141 15.88 1.19 21.96
C GLU A 141 15.15 -0.04 22.50
N ASP A 142 14.67 0.11 23.73
CA ASP A 142 13.76 -0.83 24.38
C ASP A 142 12.35 -0.60 23.85
N TYR A 143 11.60 -1.68 23.64
CA TYR A 143 10.22 -1.64 23.20
C TYR A 143 9.31 -2.40 24.15
N VAL A 144 8.08 -1.90 24.26
CA VAL A 144 6.95 -2.55 24.93
C VAL A 144 5.77 -2.41 23.98
N GLU A 145 5.36 -3.51 23.36
CA GLU A 145 4.23 -3.52 22.42
C GLU A 145 3.30 -4.69 22.73
N VAL A 146 2.01 -4.46 22.46
CA VAL A 146 0.97 -5.46 22.72
C VAL A 146 0.62 -6.18 21.42
N PHE A 147 0.92 -7.48 21.41
CA PHE A 147 0.67 -8.39 20.29
C PHE A 147 -0.55 -9.26 20.60
N GLY A 148 -1.74 -8.81 20.19
CA GLY A 148 -2.99 -9.49 20.56
C GLY A 148 -3.24 -9.37 22.05
N ASP A 149 -3.22 -10.49 22.78
CA ASP A 149 -3.40 -10.53 24.24
C ASP A 149 -2.07 -10.65 25.02
N ARG A 150 -0.92 -10.49 24.34
CA ARG A 150 0.41 -10.66 24.96
C ARG A 150 1.23 -9.39 24.84
N GLU A 151 1.64 -8.86 25.98
CA GLU A 151 2.65 -7.81 26.06
C GLU A 151 4.03 -8.44 25.82
N VAL A 152 4.78 -7.88 24.89
CA VAL A 152 6.13 -8.32 24.56
C VAL A 152 7.06 -7.15 24.80
N GLU A 153 8.04 -7.40 25.66
CA GLU A 153 9.10 -6.46 26.02
C GLU A 153 10.43 -6.98 25.50
N GLY A 154 11.29 -6.07 25.05
CA GLY A 154 12.62 -6.42 24.58
C GLY A 154 13.38 -5.24 24.00
N ASP A 155 14.53 -5.52 23.40
CA ASP A 155 15.44 -4.52 22.84
C ASP A 155 15.65 -4.75 21.34
N VAL A 156 15.74 -3.67 20.56
CA VAL A 156 16.10 -3.75 19.14
C VAL A 156 17.62 -3.76 19.00
N LEU A 157 18.23 -4.92 18.79
CA LEU A 157 19.69 -5.03 18.67
C LEU A 157 20.23 -4.52 17.34
N THR A 158 19.50 -4.75 16.26
CA THR A 158 19.94 -4.37 14.91
C THR A 158 18.74 -4.03 14.06
N ARG A 159 18.78 -2.89 13.36
CA ARG A 159 17.75 -2.49 12.40
C ARG A 159 18.37 -1.97 11.11
N ARG A 160 18.16 -2.70 10.02
CA ARG A 160 18.72 -2.36 8.70
C ARG A 160 17.64 -2.36 7.63
N SER A 161 17.66 -1.32 6.80
CA SER A 161 16.83 -1.20 5.61
C SER A 161 17.67 -1.54 4.38
N LEU A 162 17.15 -2.36 3.48
CA LEU A 162 17.90 -2.95 2.37
C LEU A 162 17.19 -2.70 1.04
N ALA A 163 17.97 -2.42 0.00
CA ALA A 163 17.51 -2.46 -1.38
C ALA A 163 18.08 -3.70 -2.05
N ILE A 164 17.20 -4.67 -2.34
CA ILE A 164 17.54 -5.92 -3.03
C ILE A 164 16.87 -5.94 -4.39
N SER A 165 17.66 -6.17 -5.44
CA SER A 165 17.17 -6.30 -6.82
C SER A 165 17.86 -7.47 -7.49
N GLU A 166 17.07 -8.34 -8.14
CA GLU A 166 17.58 -9.52 -8.87
C GLU A 166 18.38 -10.48 -7.96
N GLY A 167 18.04 -10.54 -6.67
CA GLY A 167 18.76 -11.34 -5.66
C GLY A 167 20.09 -10.73 -5.23
N VAL A 168 20.32 -9.45 -5.53
CA VAL A 168 21.58 -8.76 -5.29
C VAL A 168 21.36 -7.53 -4.40
N LEU A 169 22.16 -7.40 -3.34
CA LEU A 169 22.20 -6.19 -2.49
C LEU A 169 22.74 -5.00 -3.27
N ARG A 170 21.97 -3.91 -3.28
CA ARG A 170 22.31 -2.64 -3.93
C ARG A 170 22.59 -1.53 -2.93
N ARG A 171 21.83 -1.49 -1.83
CA ARG A 171 21.93 -0.46 -0.80
C ARG A 171 21.60 -1.02 0.56
N ILE A 172 22.33 -0.55 1.57
CA ILE A 172 22.09 -0.85 2.99
C ILE A 172 22.00 0.48 3.71
N VAL A 173 20.93 0.68 4.47
CA VAL A 173 20.73 1.85 5.32
C VAL A 173 20.71 1.35 6.76
N SER A 174 21.64 1.86 7.55
CA SER A 174 21.83 1.51 8.95
C SER A 174 22.02 2.80 9.77
N PRO A 175 21.84 2.76 11.10
CA PRO A 175 22.18 3.89 11.97
C PRO A 175 23.62 4.39 11.77
N GLN A 176 24.54 3.46 11.49
CA GLN A 176 25.97 3.70 11.27
C GLN A 176 26.26 4.37 9.91
N GLY A 177 25.34 4.31 8.95
CA GLY A 177 25.49 4.97 7.65
C GLY A 177 24.66 4.34 6.54
N THR A 178 24.65 5.04 5.39
CA THR A 178 24.12 4.48 4.14
C THR A 178 25.28 3.96 3.30
N PHE A 179 25.20 2.71 2.89
CA PHE A 179 26.17 2.03 2.05
C PHE A 179 25.54 1.71 0.71
N VAL A 180 26.20 2.08 -0.38
CA VAL A 180 25.72 1.88 -1.75
C VAL A 180 26.75 1.09 -2.53
N ARG A 181 26.27 0.15 -3.34
CA ARG A 181 27.10 -0.65 -4.23
C ARG A 181 27.36 0.10 -5.52
N ALA A 182 28.60 0.54 -5.74
CA ALA A 182 29.03 1.24 -6.94
C ALA A 182 29.33 0.29 -8.11
N ARG A 183 29.97 -0.86 -7.83
CA ARG A 183 30.35 -1.92 -8.80
C ARG A 183 30.17 -3.31 -8.18
N GLU A 184 30.41 -4.38 -8.94
CA GLU A 184 30.13 -5.76 -8.52
C GLU A 184 30.73 -6.13 -7.15
N ASP A 185 31.82 -5.52 -6.68
CA ASP A 185 32.33 -5.72 -5.31
C ASP A 185 32.78 -4.43 -4.61
N GLU A 186 32.47 -3.25 -5.16
CA GLU A 186 32.89 -1.97 -4.60
C GLU A 186 31.73 -1.31 -3.84
N TRP A 187 31.86 -1.25 -2.52
CA TRP A 187 30.91 -0.57 -1.63
C TRP A 187 31.47 0.77 -1.18
N GLN A 188 30.63 1.79 -1.24
CA GLN A 188 30.99 3.13 -0.81
C GLN A 188 29.96 3.63 0.19
N ARG A 189 30.44 4.32 1.23
CA ARG A 189 29.57 5.03 2.17
C ARG A 189 29.06 6.28 1.46
N ALA A 190 27.74 6.37 1.27
CA ALA A 190 27.12 7.59 0.79
C ALA A 190 27.31 8.67 1.86
N GLY A 191 27.72 9.87 1.43
CA GLY A 191 27.91 11.00 2.32
C GLY A 191 26.65 11.22 3.17
N SER A 192 26.84 11.45 4.47
CA SER A 192 25.75 11.74 5.41
C SER A 192 24.89 12.89 4.88
N SER A 193 23.70 12.57 4.34
CA SER A 193 22.61 13.54 4.34
C SER A 193 22.34 13.85 5.80
N THR A 194 22.65 15.09 6.19
CA THR A 194 22.36 15.67 7.50
C THR A 194 20.93 15.33 7.89
N ARG A 195 20.78 14.40 8.85
CA ARG A 195 19.56 14.28 9.65
C ARG A 195 19.44 15.58 10.45
N LEU A 196 18.84 16.61 9.85
CA LEU A 196 18.45 17.81 10.56
C LEU A 196 17.35 17.40 11.55
N HIS A 197 17.76 17.26 12.81
CA HIS A 197 16.86 17.09 13.94
C HIS A 197 16.13 18.42 14.14
N GLY A 198 14.97 18.55 13.51
CA GLY A 198 14.16 19.78 13.56
C GLY A 198 12.85 19.55 12.81
N GLY A 199 11.73 19.88 13.45
CA GLY A 199 10.39 19.54 13.00
C GLY A 199 10.12 19.82 11.52
N GLN A 200 9.44 18.85 10.89
CA GLN A 200 8.96 18.78 9.51
C GLN A 200 9.84 17.98 8.53
N GLY A 201 9.58 16.66 8.50
CA GLY A 201 9.59 15.85 7.28
C GLY A 201 10.96 15.41 6.77
N SER A 202 11.54 14.37 7.37
CA SER A 202 12.63 13.61 6.76
C SER A 202 12.07 12.52 5.86
N ALA A 203 11.75 12.87 4.61
CA ALA A 203 11.81 11.90 3.53
C ALA A 203 13.27 11.85 3.06
N LEU A 204 13.92 10.69 3.18
CA LEU A 204 15.21 10.42 2.54
C LEU A 204 15.02 10.56 1.03
N ARG A 205 15.46 11.70 0.46
CA ARG A 205 15.67 11.79 -0.99
C ARG A 205 16.76 10.78 -1.35
N ALA A 206 16.47 9.88 -2.27
CA ALA A 206 17.53 9.29 -3.06
C ALA A 206 18.14 10.43 -3.89
N GLU A 207 19.41 10.73 -3.62
CA GLU A 207 20.27 11.77 -4.20
C GLU A 207 19.80 12.36 -5.55
N ASP A 208 19.64 13.68 -5.58
CA ASP A 208 19.44 14.48 -6.79
C ASP A 208 20.66 14.36 -7.72
N HIS A 209 20.61 13.47 -8.71
CA HIS A 209 21.47 13.56 -9.89
C HIS A 209 20.94 14.63 -10.86
N HIS A 210 20.90 15.89 -10.42
CA HIS A 210 20.88 17.04 -11.34
C HIS A 210 22.30 17.61 -11.44
N ARG A 211 23.13 16.98 -12.29
CA ARG A 211 24.25 17.71 -12.90
C ARG A 211 23.70 18.41 -14.15
N PRO A 212 23.67 19.75 -14.22
CA PRO A 212 23.34 20.42 -15.46
C PRO A 212 24.53 20.29 -16.40
N GLY A 213 24.32 19.60 -17.53
CA GLY A 213 25.26 19.63 -18.66
C GLY A 213 25.77 18.27 -19.10
N LYS A 214 25.00 17.59 -19.96
CA LYS A 214 25.39 17.24 -21.34
C LYS A 214 24.36 16.27 -21.91
N LEU A 215 23.66 16.73 -22.94
CA LEU A 215 22.86 15.91 -23.83
C LEU A 215 23.80 14.93 -24.54
N GLY A 216 23.63 13.63 -24.32
CA GLY A 216 24.46 12.59 -24.92
C GLY A 216 23.90 11.21 -24.63
N VAL A 217 23.43 10.54 -25.68
CA VAL A 217 22.94 9.17 -25.69
C VAL A 217 24.05 8.20 -25.29
N GLN A 218 23.92 7.55 -24.13
CA GLN A 218 24.58 6.28 -23.84
C GLN A 218 23.71 5.40 -22.93
N GLY A 219 23.43 4.19 -23.43
CA GLY A 219 23.34 2.97 -22.63
C GLY A 219 22.04 2.72 -21.85
N ALA A 220 21.28 1.74 -22.33
CA ALA A 220 20.13 1.13 -21.68
C ALA A 220 20.43 0.60 -20.26
N ASP A 221 19.52 0.82 -19.31
CA ASP A 221 18.77 -0.24 -18.61
C ASP A 221 18.04 0.26 -17.36
N GLY A 222 16.71 0.08 -17.34
CA GLY A 222 15.95 -0.32 -16.13
C GLY A 222 15.85 0.62 -14.93
N ARG A 223 15.88 1.95 -15.09
CA ARG A 223 15.87 2.87 -13.93
C ARG A 223 14.51 3.06 -13.24
N GLU A 224 13.36 2.88 -13.89
CA GLU A 224 12.09 3.37 -13.31
C GLU A 224 11.42 2.45 -12.28
N ASP A 225 11.56 1.11 -12.37
CA ASP A 225 10.83 0.17 -11.49
C ASP A 225 11.57 -0.17 -10.18
N LYS A 226 12.88 0.10 -10.12
CA LYS A 226 13.74 -0.20 -8.97
C LYS A 226 13.54 0.79 -7.82
N HIS A 227 13.14 2.02 -8.14
CA HIS A 227 12.97 3.10 -7.15
C HIS A 227 11.85 2.84 -6.14
N LEU A 228 10.78 2.13 -6.50
CA LEU A 228 9.65 1.95 -5.58
C LEU A 228 9.85 0.80 -4.58
N LYS A 229 10.67 -0.20 -4.93
CA LYS A 229 11.07 -1.26 -3.98
C LYS A 229 11.75 -0.65 -2.75
N GLU A 230 12.52 0.41 -2.97
CA GLU A 230 13.28 1.12 -1.94
C GLU A 230 12.42 1.99 -1.00
N ILE A 231 11.24 2.45 -1.42
CA ILE A 231 10.46 3.44 -0.66
C ILE A 231 9.82 2.84 0.59
N THR A 232 9.37 1.58 0.55
CA THR A 232 8.81 0.86 1.71
C THR A 232 9.74 0.85 2.92
N ALA A 233 11.05 0.76 2.68
CA ALA A 233 12.08 0.71 3.71
C ALA A 233 12.48 2.10 4.26
N LEU A 234 11.98 3.17 3.63
CA LEU A 234 12.30 4.58 3.94
C LEU A 234 11.09 5.33 4.53
N ILE A 235 10.00 4.63 4.86
CA ILE A 235 8.82 5.22 5.49
C ILE A 235 9.18 5.65 6.91
N ASP A 236 8.96 6.92 7.21
CA ASP A 236 9.13 7.48 8.56
C ASP A 236 7.99 7.03 9.50
N PRO A 237 8.23 6.88 10.82
CA PRO A 237 7.21 6.52 11.79
C PRO A 237 5.90 7.34 11.67
N ARG A 238 5.97 8.66 11.44
CA ARG A 238 4.77 9.49 11.28
C ARG A 238 4.01 9.16 10.00
N GLN A 239 4.74 8.84 8.93
CA GLN A 239 4.13 8.40 7.67
C GLN A 239 3.47 7.04 7.83
N PHE A 240 4.10 6.12 8.58
CA PHE A 240 3.54 4.81 8.91
C PHE A 240 2.27 4.93 9.75
N ASP A 241 2.24 5.80 10.76
CA ASP A 241 1.02 6.06 11.53
C ASP A 241 -0.11 6.61 10.64
N LEU A 242 0.18 7.49 9.68
CA LEU A 242 -0.80 7.97 8.69
C LEU A 242 -1.31 6.85 7.77
N ILE A 243 -0.43 5.94 7.36
CA ILE A 243 -0.77 4.78 6.53
C ILE A 243 -1.72 3.85 7.29
N THR A 244 -1.43 3.59 8.57
CA THR A 244 -2.14 2.61 9.42
C THR A 244 -3.37 3.16 10.15
N ARG A 245 -3.75 4.44 9.96
CA ARG A 245 -4.97 4.99 10.57
C ARG A 245 -6.20 4.14 10.21
N PRO A 246 -7.18 4.02 11.11
CA PRO A 246 -8.42 3.28 10.87
C PRO A 246 -9.13 3.69 9.57
N ASP A 247 -9.96 2.77 9.08
CA ASP A 247 -10.64 2.78 7.79
C ASP A 247 -11.85 3.74 7.69
N SER A 248 -12.31 4.29 8.83
CA SER A 248 -13.46 5.18 8.89
C SER A 248 -13.09 6.66 8.74
N GLY A 249 -13.79 7.36 7.84
CA GLY A 249 -13.79 8.83 7.75
C GLY A 249 -12.95 9.43 6.62
N LEU A 250 -12.91 10.76 6.59
CA LEU A 250 -12.12 11.54 5.64
C LEU A 250 -10.71 11.76 6.19
N VAL A 251 -9.69 11.40 5.41
CA VAL A 251 -8.28 11.67 5.74
C VAL A 251 -7.71 12.67 4.76
N VAL A 252 -7.30 13.83 5.26
CA VAL A 252 -6.61 14.87 4.48
C VAL A 252 -5.13 14.84 4.82
N ILE A 253 -4.28 14.64 3.80
CA ILE A 253 -2.83 14.62 3.94
C ILE A 253 -2.25 15.91 3.35
N GLN A 254 -1.87 16.84 4.23
CA GLN A 254 -1.25 18.10 3.85
C GLN A 254 0.25 18.08 4.14
N GLY A 255 1.05 18.58 3.19
CA GLY A 255 2.50 18.66 3.35
C GLY A 255 3.17 19.37 2.18
N GLY A 256 4.36 19.92 2.40
CA GLY A 256 5.14 20.63 1.38
C GLY A 256 5.49 19.77 0.16
N ALA A 257 5.97 20.39 -0.92
CA ALA A 257 6.46 19.64 -2.08
C ALA A 257 7.57 18.65 -1.66
N GLY A 258 7.56 17.43 -2.22
CA GLY A 258 8.55 16.39 -1.90
C GLY A 258 8.33 15.61 -0.58
N SER A 259 7.28 15.91 0.20
CA SER A 259 6.99 15.22 1.48
C SER A 259 6.47 13.77 1.37
N GLY A 260 6.42 13.18 0.16
CA GLY A 260 5.97 11.80 -0.02
C GLY A 260 4.46 11.56 0.04
N LYS A 261 3.61 12.60 -0.07
CA LYS A 261 2.14 12.47 0.02
C LYS A 261 1.55 11.39 -0.88
N THR A 262 1.98 11.33 -2.13
CA THR A 262 1.53 10.31 -3.10
C THR A 262 1.89 8.91 -2.60
N THR A 263 3.12 8.72 -2.12
CA THR A 263 3.56 7.46 -1.52
C THR A 263 2.69 7.07 -0.34
N ILE A 264 2.47 7.97 0.62
CA ILE A 264 1.63 7.72 1.79
C ILE A 264 0.23 7.28 1.36
N GLY A 265 -0.37 7.95 0.38
CA GLY A 265 -1.69 7.60 -0.15
C GLY A 265 -1.74 6.19 -0.77
N LEU A 266 -0.73 5.84 -1.59
CA LEU A 266 -0.65 4.53 -2.24
C LEU A 266 -0.41 3.40 -1.24
N HIS A 267 0.49 3.62 -0.28
CA HIS A 267 0.74 2.66 0.80
C HIS A 267 -0.47 2.51 1.72
N ARG A 268 -1.18 3.60 2.02
CA ARG A 268 -2.43 3.55 2.78
C ARG A 268 -3.49 2.72 2.05
N LEU A 269 -3.64 2.91 0.75
CA LEU A 269 -4.57 2.11 -0.04
C LEU A 269 -4.19 0.61 0.01
N ALA A 270 -2.91 0.30 -0.14
CA ALA A 270 -2.40 -1.07 -0.03
C ALA A 270 -2.62 -1.68 1.36
N TYR A 271 -2.42 -0.89 2.42
CA TYR A 271 -2.70 -1.30 3.79
C TYR A 271 -4.19 -1.60 4.01
N LEU A 272 -5.08 -0.69 3.58
CA LEU A 272 -6.53 -0.86 3.73
C LEU A 272 -7.06 -2.07 2.94
N SER A 273 -6.60 -2.25 1.69
CA SER A 273 -6.95 -3.40 0.86
C SER A 273 -6.52 -4.71 1.50
N PHE A 274 -5.36 -4.72 2.14
CA PHE A 274 -4.83 -5.91 2.81
C PHE A 274 -5.61 -6.23 4.10
N GLN A 275 -5.80 -5.23 4.97
CA GLN A 275 -6.45 -5.38 6.27
C GLN A 275 -7.90 -5.89 6.12
N ASP A 276 -8.69 -5.26 5.25
CA ASP A 276 -10.08 -5.64 4.97
C ASP A 276 -10.33 -5.67 3.46
N ASN A 277 -9.88 -6.76 2.82
CA ASN A 277 -10.09 -6.99 1.39
C ASN A 277 -11.57 -7.10 1.01
N ARG A 278 -12.48 -7.40 1.96
CA ARG A 278 -13.93 -7.50 1.67
C ARG A 278 -14.54 -6.13 1.44
N ARG A 279 -14.14 -5.14 2.26
CA ARG A 279 -14.58 -3.75 2.12
C ARG A 279 -13.78 -3.01 1.07
N PHE A 280 -12.45 -3.14 1.11
CA PHE A 280 -11.48 -2.47 0.25
C PHE A 280 -11.04 -3.41 -0.87
N ARG A 281 -12.02 -3.82 -1.69
CA ARG A 281 -11.73 -4.57 -2.91
C ARG A 281 -11.15 -3.65 -3.98
N PRO A 282 -10.09 -4.05 -4.72
CA PRO A 282 -9.50 -3.23 -5.77
C PRO A 282 -10.52 -2.72 -6.82
N ASP A 283 -11.49 -3.56 -7.19
CA ASP A 283 -12.55 -3.20 -8.16
C ASP A 283 -13.53 -2.13 -7.65
N LYS A 284 -13.58 -1.90 -6.34
CA LYS A 284 -14.41 -0.86 -5.70
C LYS A 284 -13.62 0.40 -5.37
N MET A 285 -12.35 0.46 -5.73
CA MET A 285 -11.49 1.62 -5.51
C MET A 285 -11.31 2.44 -6.78
N LEU A 286 -11.27 3.75 -6.61
CA LEU A 286 -10.94 4.70 -7.65
C LEU A 286 -9.85 5.65 -7.16
N ILE A 287 -8.78 5.76 -7.94
CA ILE A 287 -7.76 6.79 -7.76
C ILE A 287 -7.93 7.82 -8.86
N VAL A 288 -8.21 9.06 -8.44
CA VAL A 288 -8.28 10.21 -9.35
C VAL A 288 -6.99 11.02 -9.22
N VAL A 289 -6.33 11.25 -10.35
CA VAL A 289 -5.08 12.02 -10.43
C VAL A 289 -5.21 13.22 -11.37
N PHE A 290 -4.22 14.12 -11.34
CA PHE A 290 -4.27 15.36 -12.10
C PHE A 290 -3.87 15.22 -13.58
N ASN A 291 -3.05 14.22 -13.93
CA ASN A 291 -2.59 14.01 -15.30
C ASN A 291 -2.34 12.53 -15.63
N ASP A 292 -2.23 12.23 -16.93
CA ASP A 292 -2.03 10.86 -17.43
C ASP A 292 -0.67 10.26 -17.09
N ALA A 293 0.35 11.10 -16.94
CA ALA A 293 1.69 10.64 -16.57
C ALA A 293 1.67 10.04 -15.16
N LEU A 294 1.04 10.73 -14.21
CA LEU A 294 0.84 10.25 -12.85
C LEU A 294 -0.09 9.04 -12.82
N ALA A 295 -1.12 9.01 -13.68
CA ALA A 295 -2.04 7.86 -13.77
C ALA A 295 -1.27 6.58 -14.17
N ARG A 296 -0.44 6.68 -15.22
CA ARG A 296 0.41 5.58 -15.69
C ARG A 296 1.44 5.14 -14.64
N TYR A 297 2.05 6.11 -13.95
CA TYR A 297 2.97 5.82 -12.86
C TYR A 297 2.28 5.03 -11.74
N VAL A 298 1.16 5.54 -11.22
CA VAL A 298 0.40 4.90 -10.14
C VAL A 298 -0.08 3.50 -10.55
N ALA A 299 -0.57 3.34 -11.78
CA ALA A 299 -1.02 2.05 -12.29
C ALA A 299 0.11 0.99 -12.34
N ARG A 300 1.36 1.41 -12.58
CA ARG A 300 2.53 0.52 -12.55
C ARG A 300 2.98 0.20 -11.12
N VAL A 301 2.77 1.13 -10.20
CA VAL A 301 3.19 1.04 -8.80
C VAL A 301 2.31 0.11 -7.97
N LEU A 302 0.99 0.18 -8.15
CA LEU A 302 0.05 -0.58 -7.32
C LEU A 302 0.31 -2.10 -7.31
N PRO A 303 0.59 -2.77 -8.45
CA PRO A 303 0.93 -4.19 -8.45
C PRO A 303 2.15 -4.52 -7.59
N ALA A 304 3.15 -3.64 -7.56
CA ALA A 304 4.34 -3.81 -6.72
C ALA A 304 4.05 -3.69 -5.21
N LEU A 305 2.94 -3.05 -4.84
CA LEU A 305 2.41 -2.98 -3.47
C LEU A 305 1.43 -4.11 -3.15
N GLY A 306 1.25 -5.07 -4.05
CA GLY A 306 0.34 -6.20 -3.88
C GLY A 306 -1.13 -5.84 -4.11
N VAL A 307 -1.43 -4.71 -4.76
CA VAL A 307 -2.79 -4.32 -5.11
C VAL A 307 -2.91 -4.24 -6.63
N SER A 308 -3.74 -5.09 -7.23
CA SER A 308 -3.97 -5.09 -8.67
C SER A 308 -5.45 -4.92 -8.98
N GLY A 309 -5.78 -4.22 -10.07
CA GLY A 309 -7.17 -4.04 -10.52
C GLY A 309 -7.86 -2.76 -10.03
N VAL A 310 -7.15 -1.85 -9.37
CA VAL A 310 -7.70 -0.53 -9.00
C VAL A 310 -7.84 0.36 -10.23
N ALA A 311 -8.99 1.03 -10.35
CA ALA A 311 -9.18 2.02 -11.40
C ALA A 311 -8.35 3.28 -11.11
N VAL A 312 -7.42 3.60 -12.01
CA VAL A 312 -6.64 4.85 -11.96
C VAL A 312 -7.03 5.71 -13.15
N ARG A 313 -7.53 6.91 -12.91
CA ARG A 313 -8.10 7.80 -13.95
C ARG A 313 -7.73 9.26 -13.68
N THR A 314 -7.70 10.07 -14.72
CA THR A 314 -7.72 11.54 -14.54
C THR A 314 -9.13 12.00 -14.25
N TYR A 315 -9.25 13.17 -13.60
CA TYR A 315 -10.56 13.77 -13.36
C TYR A 315 -11.34 13.98 -14.67
N GLU A 316 -10.66 14.46 -15.71
CA GLU A 316 -11.25 14.74 -17.02
C GLU A 316 -11.81 13.48 -17.70
N GLU A 317 -11.01 12.41 -17.74
CA GLU A 317 -11.44 11.13 -18.31
C GLU A 317 -12.65 10.57 -17.53
N TRP A 318 -12.59 10.59 -16.20
CA TRP A 318 -13.65 10.12 -15.33
C TRP A 318 -14.94 10.90 -15.51
N ALA A 319 -14.87 12.25 -15.48
CA ALA A 319 -16.02 13.12 -15.62
C ALA A 319 -16.64 13.04 -17.02
N SER A 320 -15.82 12.99 -18.08
CA SER A 320 -16.29 12.89 -19.46
C SER A 320 -17.06 11.58 -19.69
N LYS A 321 -16.56 10.46 -19.14
CA LYS A 321 -17.25 9.17 -19.21
C LYS A 321 -18.63 9.22 -18.56
N LEU A 322 -18.72 9.75 -17.34
CA LEU A 322 -20.00 9.90 -16.61
C LEU A 322 -20.97 10.83 -17.35
N ARG A 323 -20.46 11.94 -17.88
CA ARG A 323 -21.25 12.90 -18.64
C ARG A 323 -21.91 12.23 -19.85
N LEU A 324 -21.14 11.46 -20.62
CA LEU A 324 -21.63 10.78 -21.82
C LEU A 324 -22.59 9.61 -21.51
N SER A 325 -22.41 8.94 -20.36
CA SER A 325 -23.30 7.83 -19.97
C SER A 325 -24.65 8.31 -19.43
N HIS A 326 -24.69 9.43 -18.73
CA HIS A 326 -25.91 9.92 -18.06
C HIS A 326 -26.65 11.03 -18.81
N VAL A 327 -25.96 11.79 -19.67
CA VAL A 327 -26.56 12.91 -20.40
C VAL A 327 -26.47 12.67 -21.90
N HIS A 328 -27.52 12.06 -22.44
CA HIS A 328 -27.63 11.82 -23.88
C HIS A 328 -27.73 13.14 -24.67
N GLY A 329 -27.07 13.21 -25.82
CA GLY A 329 -27.12 14.37 -26.71
C GLY A 329 -26.16 15.52 -26.39
N MET A 330 -25.32 15.41 -25.34
CA MET A 330 -24.30 16.43 -25.08
C MET A 330 -23.14 16.38 -26.09
N PRO A 331 -22.62 17.55 -26.53
CA PRO A 331 -21.44 17.61 -27.39
C PRO A 331 -20.21 16.96 -26.74
N ARG A 332 -19.44 16.19 -27.52
CA ARG A 332 -18.18 15.59 -27.07
C ARG A 332 -17.05 16.62 -26.98
N ALA A 333 -17.02 17.56 -27.92
CA ALA A 333 -16.06 18.65 -27.95
C ALA A 333 -16.54 19.79 -27.04
N TYR A 334 -15.64 20.31 -26.21
CA TYR A 334 -15.84 21.53 -25.45
C TYR A 334 -14.57 22.38 -25.53
N THR A 335 -14.73 23.68 -25.31
CA THR A 335 -13.62 24.64 -25.29
C THR A 335 -13.17 24.83 -23.85
N ASP A 336 -11.86 24.77 -23.60
CA ASP A 336 -11.31 25.00 -22.25
C ASP A 336 -11.41 26.46 -21.81
N ASP A 337 -11.59 27.38 -22.76
CA ASP A 337 -11.74 28.81 -22.52
C ASP A 337 -13.16 29.16 -22.07
N THR A 338 -13.46 28.85 -20.80
CA THR A 338 -14.71 29.26 -20.16
C THR A 338 -14.55 30.67 -19.56
N PRO A 339 -15.40 31.64 -19.93
CA PRO A 339 -15.35 32.99 -19.38
C PRO A 339 -15.29 33.03 -17.85
N ALA A 340 -14.48 33.93 -17.29
CA ALA A 340 -14.20 33.98 -15.86
C ALA A 340 -15.45 34.17 -14.98
N ASN A 341 -16.44 34.94 -15.46
CA ASN A 341 -17.73 35.12 -14.80
C ASN A 341 -18.52 33.81 -14.71
N VAL A 342 -18.55 33.02 -15.79
CA VAL A 342 -19.21 31.71 -15.82
C VAL A 342 -18.49 30.74 -14.88
N THR A 343 -17.15 30.72 -14.91
CA THR A 343 -16.35 29.90 -14.01
C THR A 343 -16.60 30.26 -12.53
N ARG A 344 -16.67 31.55 -12.21
CA ARG A 344 -16.94 32.03 -10.84
C ARG A 344 -18.34 31.65 -10.39
N LEU A 345 -19.35 31.82 -11.25
CA LEU A 345 -20.73 31.42 -10.96
C LEU A 345 -20.82 29.91 -10.70
N LYS A 346 -20.23 29.08 -11.59
CA LYS A 346 -20.22 27.62 -11.47
C LYS A 346 -19.48 27.10 -10.23
N LYS A 347 -18.49 27.85 -9.73
CA LYS A 347 -17.73 27.51 -8.52
C LYS A 347 -18.36 28.05 -7.23
N HIS A 348 -19.40 28.86 -7.32
CA HIS A 348 -20.04 29.42 -6.14
C HIS A 348 -20.86 28.34 -5.40
N PRO A 349 -20.80 28.24 -4.06
CA PRO A 349 -21.53 27.21 -3.30
C PRO A 349 -23.03 27.16 -3.60
N CYS A 350 -23.68 28.32 -3.77
CA CYS A 350 -25.11 28.40 -4.13
C CYS A 350 -25.47 27.74 -5.48
N MET A 351 -24.50 27.37 -6.31
CA MET A 351 -24.77 26.57 -7.50
C MET A 351 -25.36 25.19 -7.12
N LEU A 352 -24.96 24.61 -5.99
CA LEU A 352 -25.53 23.36 -5.50
C LEU A 352 -27.01 23.54 -5.16
N ASP A 353 -27.35 24.57 -4.38
CA ASP A 353 -28.74 24.89 -4.04
C ASP A 353 -29.59 25.12 -5.30
N ALA A 354 -29.05 25.86 -6.27
CA ALA A 354 -29.73 26.13 -7.53
C ALA A 354 -29.95 24.87 -8.39
N ILE A 355 -29.01 23.92 -8.34
CA ILE A 355 -29.16 22.61 -9.00
C ILE A 355 -30.25 21.80 -8.29
N ASP A 356 -30.23 21.73 -6.96
CA ASP A 356 -31.23 21.00 -6.18
C ASP A 356 -32.65 21.56 -6.43
N ASP A 357 -32.81 22.88 -6.41
CA ASP A 357 -34.06 23.55 -6.78
C ASP A 357 -34.52 23.22 -8.19
N TYR A 358 -33.58 23.13 -9.14
CA TYR A 358 -33.90 22.75 -10.51
C TYR A 358 -34.36 21.29 -10.61
N VAL A 359 -33.67 20.36 -9.93
CA VAL A 359 -34.05 18.94 -9.90
C VAL A 359 -35.44 18.78 -9.30
N ASN A 360 -35.73 19.44 -8.17
CA ASN A 360 -37.04 19.40 -7.51
C ASN A 360 -38.16 19.89 -8.45
N ARG A 361 -37.92 20.99 -9.19
CA ARG A 361 -38.89 21.49 -10.19
C ARG A 361 -39.08 20.55 -11.37
N VAL A 362 -38.06 19.80 -11.77
CA VAL A 362 -38.17 18.79 -12.83
C VAL A 362 -38.94 17.59 -12.33
N GLU A 363 -38.66 17.11 -11.12
CA GLU A 363 -39.35 15.99 -10.47
C GLU A 363 -40.84 16.27 -10.32
N GLN A 364 -41.22 17.43 -9.77
CA GLN A 364 -42.62 17.84 -9.62
C GLN A 364 -43.36 17.82 -10.96
N ARG A 365 -42.74 18.40 -12.01
CA ARG A 365 -43.34 18.44 -13.35
C ARG A 365 -43.55 17.05 -13.93
N ILE A 366 -42.57 16.15 -13.76
CA ILE A 366 -42.67 14.76 -14.25
C ILE A 366 -43.75 14.01 -13.46
N HIS A 367 -43.84 14.24 -12.15
CA HIS A 367 -44.86 13.64 -11.29
C HIS A 367 -46.27 14.07 -11.72
N GLU A 368 -46.51 15.37 -11.89
CA GLU A 368 -47.79 15.91 -12.39
C GLU A 368 -48.16 15.35 -13.76
N GLN A 369 -47.18 15.20 -14.67
CA GLN A 369 -47.39 14.60 -15.99
C GLN A 369 -47.77 13.11 -15.90
N LEU A 370 -47.17 12.37 -14.96
CA LEU A 370 -47.48 10.96 -14.71
C LEU A 370 -48.88 10.80 -14.11
N GLU A 371 -49.25 11.61 -13.12
CA GLU A 371 -50.59 11.58 -12.53
C GLU A 371 -51.66 11.89 -13.59
N ALA A 372 -51.48 12.96 -14.38
CA ALA A 372 -52.41 13.31 -15.44
C ALA A 372 -52.56 12.20 -16.52
N ALA A 373 -51.47 11.49 -16.84
CA ALA A 373 -51.49 10.38 -17.78
C ALA A 373 -52.18 9.12 -17.21
N LEU A 374 -52.04 8.87 -15.91
CA LEU A 374 -52.69 7.76 -15.22
C LEU A 374 -54.20 8.00 -15.04
N ASP A 375 -54.59 9.22 -14.67
CA ASP A 375 -56.00 9.59 -14.51
C ASP A 375 -56.73 9.58 -15.86
N GLY A 376 -56.11 10.09 -16.93
CA GLY A 376 -56.69 10.04 -18.29
C GLY A 376 -56.83 8.61 -18.84
N ALA A 377 -56.07 7.64 -18.33
CA ALA A 377 -56.20 6.24 -18.69
C ALA A 377 -57.34 5.52 -17.94
N GLN A 378 -57.75 6.01 -16.76
CA GLN A 378 -58.87 5.47 -16.00
C GLN A 378 -60.24 5.94 -16.52
N ASP A 379 -60.32 7.15 -17.07
CA ASP A 379 -61.56 7.69 -17.65
C ASP A 379 -61.90 7.15 -19.07
N SER A 380 -61.01 6.33 -19.65
CA SER A 380 -61.13 5.79 -21.01
C SER A 380 -61.50 4.30 -21.08
N GLY A 381 -61.75 3.63 -19.95
CA GLY A 381 -62.18 2.24 -19.84
C GLY A 381 -63.60 2.12 -19.28
#